data_AF-A0A953PY28-F1
#
_entry.id   AF-A0A953PY28-F1
#
_cell.length_a   1.000
_cell.length_b   1.000
_cell.length_c   1.000
_cell.angle_alpha   90.00
_cell.angle_beta   90.00
_cell.angle_gamma   90.00
#
_symmetry.space_group_name_H-M   'P 1'
#
loop_
_entity.id
_entity.type
_entity.pdbx_description
1 polymer ?
#
loop_
_entity_poly.entity_id
_entity_poly.type
_entity_poly.pdbx_seq_one_letter_code
_entity_poly.pdbx_strand_id
1 'polypeptide(L)'
;MAVVRQKVTVAGAATGTGYIQAESNRSRDTGMKGCALRILREVAKFGEISLSAAIRLGQPRYRSHLDQYPLALLLEEGYLGMTINHNPPSGAEAMREFSLATTLHMFALPKNERGEVHYLNVISTESIDPEKVWVFLKAKGALYLDERRQKWWDRFWFFVLGLGAGVLTTIASAWLRGQLTCPPKTGPVGM
;
A
#
# COMPACT_ATOMS: atom_id res chain seq x y z
N MET A 1 39.68 9.67 -8.77
CA MET A 1 38.83 8.62 -8.19
C MET A 1 39.27 8.39 -6.75
N ALA A 2 38.54 8.92 -5.77
CA ALA A 2 38.88 8.78 -4.35
C ALA A 2 37.84 7.88 -3.68
N VAL A 3 38.28 6.70 -3.25
CA VAL A 3 37.47 5.72 -2.51
C VAL A 3 37.66 6.02 -1.02
N VAL A 4 36.59 6.44 -0.34
CA VAL A 4 36.60 6.70 1.10
C VAL A 4 35.84 5.57 1.78
N ARG A 5 36.55 4.79 2.61
CA ARG A 5 36.01 3.66 3.39
C ARG A 5 35.42 4.17 4.71
N GLN A 6 34.20 3.75 5.05
CA GLN A 6 33.57 3.97 6.34
C GLN A 6 33.66 2.68 7.18
N LYS A 7 34.21 2.77 8.41
CA LYS A 7 34.22 1.69 9.41
C LYS A 7 33.04 1.91 10.37
N VAL A 8 32.21 0.89 10.57
CA VAL A 8 31.12 0.91 11.57
C VAL A 8 31.26 -0.34 12.45
N THR A 9 31.31 -0.13 13.77
CA THR A 9 31.34 -1.18 14.79
C THR A 9 29.97 -1.24 15.45
N VAL A 10 29.35 -2.42 15.53
CA VAL A 10 28.04 -2.63 16.18
C VAL A 10 28.20 -3.66 17.29
N ALA A 11 27.72 -3.33 18.49
CA ALA A 11 27.71 -4.20 19.66
C ALA A 11 26.28 -4.55 20.10
N GLY A 12 26.02 -5.85 20.26
CA GLY A 12 25.42 -6.42 21.48
C GLY A 12 23.90 -6.30 21.73
N ALA A 13 23.17 -7.34 21.30
CA ALA A 13 22.16 -8.14 22.03
C ALA A 13 21.09 -7.51 22.95
N ALA A 14 19.82 -7.89 22.71
CA ALA A 14 18.83 -8.15 23.77
C ALA A 14 17.74 -9.13 23.29
N THR A 15 17.48 -10.13 24.13
CA THR A 15 16.58 -11.28 23.93
C THR A 15 15.24 -11.01 24.62
N GLY A 16 14.11 -11.17 23.92
CA GLY A 16 12.79 -11.38 24.55
C GLY A 16 11.64 -10.48 24.08
N THR A 17 10.94 -10.84 22.99
CA THR A 17 9.64 -10.22 22.58
C THR A 17 8.85 -11.09 21.59
N GLY A 18 8.71 -12.40 21.83
CA GLY A 18 8.08 -13.30 20.84
C GLY A 18 6.58 -13.05 20.55
N TYR A 19 5.80 -12.66 21.56
CA TYR A 19 4.33 -12.65 21.43
C TYR A 19 3.70 -11.27 21.19
N ILE A 20 4.26 -10.19 21.75
CA ILE A 20 3.77 -8.81 21.50
C ILE A 20 4.19 -8.29 20.11
N GLN A 21 5.23 -8.88 19.52
CA GLN A 21 5.77 -8.46 18.23
C GLN A 21 4.93 -8.97 17.04
N ALA A 22 4.18 -10.06 17.18
CA ALA A 22 3.37 -10.63 16.11
C ALA A 22 2.12 -9.81 15.76
N GLU A 23 1.38 -9.30 16.76
CA GLU A 23 0.20 -8.43 16.52
C GLU A 23 0.60 -7.02 16.08
N SER A 24 1.71 -6.50 16.62
CA SER A 24 2.31 -5.24 16.17
C SER A 24 2.75 -5.31 14.70
N ASN A 25 3.33 -6.44 14.29
CA ASN A 25 3.71 -6.66 12.89
C ASN A 25 2.49 -6.83 11.97
N ARG A 26 1.41 -7.48 12.43
CA ARG A 26 0.19 -7.68 11.62
C ARG A 26 -0.58 -6.38 11.36
N SER A 27 -0.64 -5.47 12.34
CA SER A 27 -1.23 -4.13 12.17
C SER A 27 -0.35 -3.16 11.38
N ARG A 28 0.99 -3.28 11.50
CA ARG A 28 1.93 -2.52 10.66
C ARG A 28 1.85 -2.96 9.19
N ASP A 29 1.75 -4.26 8.94
CA ASP A 29 1.69 -4.82 7.59
C ASP A 29 0.39 -4.41 6.86
N THR A 30 -0.75 -4.37 7.54
CA THR A 30 -2.01 -3.88 6.94
C THR A 30 -2.03 -2.37 6.71
N GLY A 31 -1.45 -1.57 7.63
CA GLY A 31 -1.30 -0.12 7.47
C GLY A 31 -0.32 0.27 6.35
N MET A 32 0.80 -0.45 6.25
CA MET A 32 1.79 -0.28 5.17
C MET A 32 1.20 -0.67 3.81
N LYS A 33 0.47 -1.79 3.73
CA LYS A 33 -0.29 -2.17 2.54
C LYS A 33 -1.29 -1.08 2.13
N GLY A 34 -2.02 -0.51 3.10
CA GLY A 34 -2.97 0.57 2.85
C GLY A 34 -2.33 1.83 2.23
N CYS A 35 -1.22 2.30 2.81
CA CYS A 35 -0.50 3.47 2.30
C CYS A 35 0.12 3.20 0.92
N ALA A 36 0.80 2.07 0.75
CA ALA A 36 1.37 1.68 -0.53
C ALA A 36 0.31 1.64 -1.64
N LEU A 37 -0.84 1.03 -1.35
CA LEU A 37 -1.97 0.95 -2.29
C LEU A 37 -2.59 2.30 -2.61
N ARG A 38 -2.63 3.21 -1.63
CA ARG A 38 -3.11 4.59 -1.85
C ARG A 38 -2.18 5.34 -2.80
N ILE A 39 -0.87 5.27 -2.56
CA ILE A 39 0.15 5.86 -3.47
C ILE A 39 -0.04 5.29 -4.88
N LEU A 40 -0.11 3.96 -5.01
CA LEU A 40 -0.23 3.28 -6.31
C LEU A 40 -1.50 3.69 -7.07
N ARG A 41 -2.64 3.83 -6.37
CA ARG A 41 -3.89 4.30 -6.98
C ARG A 41 -3.81 5.74 -7.43
N GLU A 42 -3.19 6.62 -6.66
CA GLU A 42 -3.03 8.02 -7.04
C GLU A 42 -2.10 8.15 -8.25
N VAL A 43 -0.96 7.46 -8.27
CA VAL A 43 -0.09 7.40 -9.45
C VAL A 43 -0.85 6.86 -10.66
N ALA A 44 -1.63 5.79 -10.50
CA ALA A 44 -2.38 5.18 -11.60
C ALA A 44 -3.50 6.07 -12.16
N LYS A 45 -4.08 6.97 -11.36
CA LYS A 45 -5.09 7.93 -11.83
C LYS A 45 -4.49 9.02 -12.71
N PHE A 46 -3.33 9.54 -12.32
CA PHE A 46 -2.68 10.66 -13.01
C PHE A 46 -1.63 10.22 -14.03
N GLY A 47 -1.25 8.94 -14.04
CA GLY A 47 -0.16 8.38 -14.85
C GLY A 47 1.21 8.65 -14.23
N GLU A 48 1.46 9.92 -13.89
CA GLU A 48 2.71 10.41 -13.30
C GLU A 48 2.42 11.44 -12.21
N ILE A 49 3.23 11.46 -11.15
CA ILE A 49 3.16 12.45 -10.08
C ILE A 49 4.56 12.94 -9.72
N SER A 50 4.68 14.17 -9.20
CA SER A 50 5.96 14.64 -8.68
C SER A 50 6.39 13.83 -7.44
N LEU A 51 7.69 13.71 -7.23
CA LEU A 51 8.24 13.00 -6.08
C LEU A 51 7.81 13.68 -4.77
N SER A 52 7.74 15.01 -4.74
CA SER A 52 7.21 15.76 -3.59
C SER A 52 5.76 15.38 -3.27
N ALA A 53 4.90 15.20 -4.29
CA ALA A 53 3.53 14.73 -4.10
C ALA A 53 3.48 13.29 -3.61
N ALA A 54 4.32 12.40 -4.16
CA ALA A 54 4.43 11.01 -3.73
C ALA A 54 4.86 10.89 -2.26
N ILE A 55 5.84 11.69 -1.84
CA ILE A 55 6.30 11.77 -0.44
C ILE A 55 5.17 12.21 0.49
N ARG A 56 4.43 13.26 0.10
CA ARG A 56 3.27 13.75 0.89
C ARG A 56 2.16 12.70 1.02
N LEU A 57 1.96 11.88 -0.01
CA LEU A 57 0.97 10.79 0.02
C LEU A 57 1.37 9.65 0.98
N GLY A 58 2.68 9.41 1.14
CA GLY A 58 3.22 8.40 2.04
C GLY A 58 3.27 8.81 3.52
N GLN A 59 3.12 10.10 3.84
CA GLN A 59 3.31 10.62 5.19
C GLN A 59 1.98 10.90 5.92
N PRO A 60 1.51 10.00 6.80
CA PRO A 60 0.40 10.32 7.70
C PRO A 60 0.83 11.21 8.88
N ARG A 61 2.09 11.12 9.36
CA ARG A 61 2.63 11.90 10.49
C ARG A 61 4.14 12.12 10.31
N TYR A 62 4.56 13.30 9.89
CA TYR A 62 5.95 13.73 9.60
C TYR A 62 6.97 13.52 10.74
N ARG A 63 7.35 12.28 11.09
CA ARG A 63 8.33 12.06 12.19
C ARG A 63 9.45 11.09 11.87
N SER A 64 9.35 10.24 10.85
CA SER A 64 10.43 9.27 10.59
C SER A 64 10.59 8.87 9.11
N HIS A 65 11.77 8.35 8.77
CA HIS A 65 12.03 7.66 7.50
C HIS A 65 11.15 6.40 7.33
N LEU A 66 10.66 5.82 8.42
CA LEU A 66 9.74 4.67 8.39
C LEU A 66 8.43 4.98 7.66
N ASP A 67 7.96 6.24 7.72
CA ASP A 67 6.75 6.66 7.01
C ASP A 67 6.95 6.63 5.49
N GLN A 68 8.20 6.71 5.04
CA GLN A 68 8.57 6.67 3.63
C GLN A 68 8.92 5.27 3.13
N TYR A 69 8.99 4.31 4.04
CA TYR A 69 9.28 2.92 3.73
C TYR A 69 8.29 2.30 2.72
N PRO A 70 6.96 2.55 2.79
CA PRO A 70 6.04 2.04 1.77
C PRO A 70 6.35 2.56 0.37
N LEU A 71 6.74 3.83 0.24
CA LEU A 71 7.10 4.41 -1.05
C LEU A 71 8.43 3.83 -1.55
N ALA A 72 9.42 3.69 -0.67
CA ALA A 72 10.71 3.10 -1.00
C ALA A 72 10.56 1.65 -1.47
N LEU A 73 9.75 0.85 -0.79
CA LEU A 73 9.48 -0.54 -1.15
C LEU A 73 8.85 -0.65 -2.55
N LEU A 74 7.88 0.21 -2.87
CA LEU A 74 7.24 0.22 -4.20
C LEU A 74 8.22 0.56 -5.34
N LEU A 75 9.18 1.43 -5.08
CA LEU A 75 10.22 1.82 -6.04
C LEU A 75 11.25 0.70 -6.21
N GLU A 76 11.67 0.07 -5.12
CA GLU A 76 12.63 -1.03 -5.11
C GLU A 76 12.05 -2.28 -5.79
N GLU A 77 10.85 -2.69 -5.40
CA GLU A 77 10.17 -3.88 -5.95
C GLU A 77 9.71 -3.67 -7.39
N GLY A 78 9.86 -2.45 -7.93
CA GLY A 78 9.59 -2.11 -9.32
C GLY A 78 8.11 -1.95 -9.67
N TYR A 79 7.25 -1.72 -8.68
CA TYR A 79 5.87 -1.30 -8.94
C TYR A 79 5.80 0.15 -9.42
N LEU A 80 6.70 0.99 -8.89
CA LEU A 80 6.90 2.37 -9.30
C LEU A 80 8.30 2.56 -9.92
N GLY A 81 8.40 3.53 -10.82
CA GLY A 81 9.65 4.05 -11.34
C GLY A 81 9.86 5.50 -10.90
N MET A 82 11.11 5.93 -10.84
CA MET A 82 11.46 7.33 -10.71
C MET A 82 12.42 7.73 -11.84
N THR A 83 12.41 9.00 -12.22
CA THR A 83 13.27 9.51 -13.31
C THR A 83 14.76 9.46 -12.98
N ILE A 84 15.13 9.46 -11.69
CA ILE A 84 16.53 9.45 -11.24
C ILE A 84 16.93 8.05 -10.77
N ASN A 85 18.05 7.53 -11.25
CA ASN A 85 18.57 6.28 -10.73
C ASN A 85 19.23 6.51 -9.36
N HIS A 86 18.65 5.96 -8.30
CA HIS A 86 19.28 5.88 -6.99
C HIS A 86 20.27 4.72 -6.99
N ASN A 87 21.55 5.02 -6.80
CA ASN A 87 22.58 4.02 -6.56
C ASN A 87 22.86 3.98 -5.05
N PRO A 88 22.64 2.84 -4.38
CA PRO A 88 22.93 2.72 -2.97
C PRO A 88 24.45 2.87 -2.73
N PRO A 89 24.88 3.43 -1.59
CA PRO A 89 26.29 3.46 -1.23
C PRO A 89 26.84 2.04 -1.09
N SER A 90 28.10 1.83 -1.47
CA SER A 90 28.78 0.53 -1.44
C SER A 90 28.70 -0.10 -0.04
N GLY A 91 28.15 -1.32 0.06
CA GLY A 91 27.95 -2.03 1.33
C GLY A 91 26.52 -1.97 1.90
N ALA A 92 25.63 -1.14 1.33
CA ALA A 92 24.21 -1.08 1.70
C ALA A 92 23.29 -1.81 0.70
N GLU A 93 23.83 -2.69 -0.14
CA GLU A 93 23.08 -3.42 -1.18
C GLU A 93 22.03 -4.37 -0.60
N ALA A 94 22.23 -4.85 0.63
CA ALA A 94 21.25 -5.70 1.33
C ALA A 94 20.09 -4.90 1.97
N MET A 95 20.19 -3.56 2.01
CA MET A 95 19.23 -2.66 2.68
C MET A 95 18.93 -1.44 1.77
N ARG A 96 18.67 -1.70 0.49
CA ARG A 96 18.45 -0.65 -0.51
C ARG A 96 17.20 0.16 -0.21
N GLU A 97 16.16 -0.52 0.24
CA GLU A 97 14.89 0.05 0.68
C GLU A 97 15.07 1.01 1.87
N PHE A 98 15.95 0.67 2.82
CA PHE A 98 16.25 1.53 3.96
C PHE A 98 17.03 2.78 3.53
N SER A 99 18.05 2.61 2.68
CA SER A 99 18.81 3.73 2.12
C SER A 99 17.89 4.67 1.35
N LEU A 100 17.01 4.12 0.51
CA LEU A 100 16.06 4.90 -0.28
C LEU A 100 15.05 5.63 0.59
N ALA A 101 14.44 4.96 1.59
CA ALA A 101 13.51 5.58 2.52
C ALA A 101 14.16 6.75 3.30
N THR A 102 15.43 6.58 3.65
CA THR A 102 16.22 7.63 4.32
C THR A 102 16.47 8.81 3.38
N THR A 103 16.87 8.57 2.14
CA THR A 103 17.08 9.62 1.13
C THR A 103 15.77 10.37 0.83
N LEU A 104 14.66 9.66 0.66
CA LEU A 104 13.35 10.26 0.43
C LEU A 104 12.91 11.09 1.65
N HIS A 105 13.25 10.66 2.87
CA HIS A 105 13.03 11.44 4.09
C HIS A 105 13.83 12.73 4.11
N MET A 106 15.09 12.68 3.71
CA MET A 106 15.92 13.88 3.62
C MET A 106 15.37 14.91 2.62
N PHE A 107 14.71 14.48 1.54
CA PHE A 107 14.06 15.42 0.61
C PHE A 107 12.85 16.15 1.20
N ALA A 108 12.25 15.63 2.27
CA ALA A 108 11.13 16.26 2.96
C ALA A 108 11.58 17.23 4.07
N LEU A 109 12.86 17.19 4.47
CA LEU A 109 13.37 17.99 5.57
C LEU A 109 13.78 19.40 5.09
N PRO A 110 13.64 20.43 5.95
CA PRO A 110 14.13 21.75 5.64
C PRO A 110 15.66 21.74 5.51
N LYS A 111 16.17 22.49 4.53
CA LYS A 111 17.61 22.68 4.32
C LYS A 111 18.14 23.70 5.31
N ASN A 112 19.35 23.49 5.83
CA ASN A 112 20.05 24.45 6.68
C ASN A 112 20.52 25.68 5.87
N GLU A 113 21.05 26.70 6.53
CA GLU A 113 21.58 27.94 5.90
C GLU A 113 22.65 27.69 4.83
N ARG A 114 23.32 26.53 4.88
CA ARG A 114 24.32 26.08 3.91
C ARG A 114 23.74 25.23 2.77
N GLY A 115 22.42 25.03 2.74
CA GLY A 115 21.74 24.17 1.77
C GLY A 115 21.83 22.66 2.06
N GLU A 116 22.39 22.28 3.21
CA GLU A 116 22.62 20.87 3.59
C GLU A 116 21.46 20.29 4.40
N VAL A 117 21.20 19.00 4.22
CA VAL A 117 20.29 18.21 5.07
C VAL A 117 21.09 17.17 5.84
N HIS A 118 20.92 17.15 7.16
CA HIS A 118 21.59 16.23 8.07
C HIS A 118 20.58 15.25 8.66
N TYR A 119 20.76 13.96 8.43
CA TYR A 119 19.88 12.92 8.99
C TYR A 119 20.64 11.61 9.19
N LEU A 120 20.58 11.03 10.40
CA LEU A 120 21.26 9.76 10.76
C LEU A 120 22.74 9.70 10.34
N ASN A 121 23.51 10.77 10.59
CA ASN A 121 24.93 10.91 10.20
C ASN A 121 25.18 10.88 8.68
N VAL A 122 24.15 10.99 7.86
CA VAL A 122 24.24 11.19 6.41
C VAL A 122 24.01 12.67 6.12
N ILE A 123 24.93 13.25 5.35
CA ILE A 123 24.85 14.63 4.87
C ILE A 123 24.50 14.58 3.39
N SER A 124 23.35 15.15 3.02
CA SER A 124 23.01 15.35 1.62
C SER A 124 23.20 16.82 1.27
N THR A 125 24.12 17.05 0.34
CA THR A 125 24.39 18.34 -0.31
C THR A 125 23.70 18.43 -1.68
N GLU A 126 23.00 17.37 -2.11
CA GLU A 126 22.50 17.26 -3.46
C GLU A 126 21.33 18.23 -3.71
N SER A 127 21.44 19.02 -4.79
CA SER A 127 20.41 19.99 -5.20
C SER A 127 19.30 19.34 -6.02
N ILE A 128 18.96 18.07 -5.73
CA ILE A 128 17.84 17.43 -6.41
C ILE A 128 16.56 18.08 -5.90
N ASP A 129 15.84 18.71 -6.83
CA ASP A 129 14.55 19.33 -6.56
C ASP A 129 13.46 18.26 -6.67
N PRO A 130 12.79 17.86 -5.57
CA PRO A 130 11.79 16.80 -5.59
C PRO A 130 10.54 17.17 -6.40
N GLU A 131 10.36 18.45 -6.78
CA GLU A 131 9.28 18.85 -7.68
C GLU A 131 9.58 18.54 -9.14
N LYS A 132 10.86 18.46 -9.52
CA LYS A 132 11.31 18.16 -10.88
C LYS A 132 11.45 16.67 -11.17
N VAL A 133 11.42 15.85 -10.12
CA VAL A 133 11.50 14.39 -10.23
C VAL A 133 10.10 13.83 -10.33
N TRP A 134 9.88 12.96 -11.32
CA TRP A 134 8.60 12.31 -11.53
C TRP A 134 8.65 10.86 -11.09
N VAL A 135 7.55 10.41 -10.52
CA VAL A 135 7.26 9.02 -10.15
C VAL A 135 6.16 8.54 -11.06
N PHE A 136 6.44 7.44 -11.77
CA PHE A 136 5.55 6.87 -12.78
C PHE A 136 5.22 5.42 -12.46
N LEU A 137 4.09 4.94 -12.97
CA LEU A 137 3.66 3.56 -12.81
C LEU A 137 4.44 2.64 -13.75
N LYS A 138 5.05 1.58 -13.22
CA LYS A 138 5.65 0.52 -14.04
C LYS A 138 4.61 -0.53 -14.42
N ALA A 139 4.92 -1.35 -15.42
CA ALA A 139 4.05 -2.46 -15.87
C ALA A 139 3.66 -3.40 -14.72
N LYS A 140 4.58 -3.72 -13.80
CA LYS A 140 4.30 -4.53 -12.61
C LYS A 140 3.28 -3.86 -11.67
N GLY A 141 3.40 -2.55 -11.48
CA GLY A 141 2.43 -1.71 -10.74
C GLY A 141 1.03 -1.76 -11.34
N ALA A 142 0.95 -1.60 -12.66
CA ALA A 142 -0.32 -1.66 -13.39
C ALA A 142 -0.98 -3.04 -13.28
N LEU A 143 -0.21 -4.11 -13.51
CA LEU A 143 -0.70 -5.49 -13.40
C LEU A 143 -1.23 -5.81 -12.00
N TYR A 144 -0.53 -5.35 -10.97
CA TYR A 144 -0.94 -5.55 -9.58
C TYR A 144 -2.28 -4.87 -9.25
N LEU A 145 -2.52 -3.67 -9.78
CA LEU A 145 -3.81 -2.99 -9.62
C LEU A 145 -4.93 -3.71 -10.34
N ASP A 146 -4.65 -4.22 -11.54
CA ASP A 146 -5.65 -4.91 -12.35
C ASP A 146 -6.05 -6.25 -11.72
N GLU A 147 -5.09 -7.04 -11.27
CA GLU A 147 -5.35 -8.30 -10.55
C GLU A 147 -6.22 -8.05 -9.31
N ARG A 148 -5.95 -6.95 -8.60
CA ARG A 148 -6.73 -6.58 -7.41
C ARG A 148 -8.14 -6.13 -7.76
N ARG A 149 -8.31 -5.41 -8.88
CA ARG A 149 -9.64 -5.00 -9.38
C ARG A 149 -10.44 -6.22 -9.81
N GLN A 150 -9.81 -7.16 -10.51
CA GLN A 150 -10.43 -8.41 -10.95
C GLN A 150 -10.93 -9.24 -9.77
N LYS A 151 -10.10 -9.46 -8.75
CA LYS A 151 -10.51 -10.17 -7.53
C LYS A 151 -11.69 -9.51 -6.81
N TRP A 152 -11.78 -8.18 -6.84
CA TRP A 152 -12.91 -7.47 -6.25
C TRP A 152 -14.19 -7.66 -7.08
N TRP A 153 -14.07 -7.62 -8.41
CA TRP A 153 -15.17 -7.95 -9.32
C TRP A 153 -15.66 -9.38 -9.17
N ASP A 154 -14.76 -10.36 -9.03
CA ASP A 154 -15.14 -11.76 -8.83
C ASP A 154 -15.99 -11.92 -7.57
N ARG A 155 -15.57 -11.30 -6.45
CA ARG A 155 -16.33 -11.30 -5.19
C ARG A 155 -17.69 -10.63 -5.35
N PHE A 156 -17.75 -9.54 -6.10
CA PHE A 156 -19.01 -8.85 -6.38
C PHE A 156 -19.95 -9.74 -7.19
N TRP A 157 -19.45 -10.44 -8.21
CA TRP A 157 -20.26 -11.39 -8.98
C TRP A 157 -20.77 -12.56 -8.13
N PHE A 158 -19.93 -13.13 -7.26
CA PHE A 158 -20.39 -14.16 -6.32
C PHE A 158 -21.48 -13.64 -5.38
N PHE A 159 -21.36 -12.40 -4.90
CA PHE A 159 -22.39 -11.78 -4.09
C PHE A 159 -23.71 -11.61 -4.84
N VAL A 160 -23.65 -11.12 -6.08
CA VAL A 160 -24.84 -10.93 -6.94
C VAL A 160 -25.50 -12.28 -7.27
N LEU A 161 -24.72 -13.31 -7.58
CA LEU A 161 -25.24 -14.65 -7.85
C LEU A 161 -25.91 -15.27 -6.61
N GLY A 162 -25.31 -15.09 -5.43
CA GLY A 162 -25.92 -15.54 -4.17
C GLY A 162 -27.24 -14.83 -3.87
N LEU A 163 -27.29 -13.50 -4.08
CA LEU A 163 -28.51 -12.70 -3.90
C LEU A 163 -29.59 -13.12 -4.90
N GLY A 164 -29.23 -13.33 -6.17
CA GLY A 164 -30.12 -13.82 -7.22
C GLY A 164 -30.73 -15.18 -6.89
N ALA A 165 -29.91 -16.15 -6.45
CA ALA A 165 -30.40 -17.45 -6.02
C ALA A 165 -31.36 -17.36 -4.83
N GLY A 166 -31.05 -16.50 -3.84
CA GLY A 166 -31.93 -16.25 -2.70
C GLY A 166 -33.30 -15.70 -3.12
N VAL A 167 -33.32 -14.68 -3.99
CA VAL A 167 -34.56 -14.06 -4.50
C VAL A 167 -35.38 -15.06 -5.32
N LEU A 168 -34.75 -15.88 -6.18
CA LEU A 168 -35.46 -16.92 -6.92
C LEU A 168 -36.09 -17.95 -5.97
N THR A 169 -35.37 -18.34 -4.92
CA THR A 169 -35.84 -19.33 -3.95
C THR A 169 -37.04 -18.81 -3.14
N THR A 170 -37.07 -17.53 -2.77
CA THR A 170 -38.21 -16.94 -2.05
C THR A 170 -39.45 -16.82 -2.93
N ILE A 171 -39.30 -16.41 -4.20
CA ILE A 171 -40.39 -16.38 -5.17
C ILE A 171 -40.97 -17.79 -5.39
N ALA A 172 -40.10 -18.78 -5.62
CA ALA A 172 -40.52 -20.17 -5.80
C ALA A 172 -41.25 -20.71 -4.57
N SER A 173 -40.74 -20.43 -3.37
CA SER A 173 -41.36 -20.84 -2.10
C SER A 173 -42.72 -20.18 -1.86
N ALA A 174 -42.86 -18.90 -2.20
CA ALA A 174 -44.12 -18.16 -2.10
C ALA A 174 -45.17 -18.69 -3.09
N TRP A 175 -44.76 -18.99 -4.32
CA TRP A 175 -45.63 -19.60 -5.32
C TRP A 175 -46.10 -20.99 -4.90
N LEU A 176 -45.20 -21.82 -4.36
CA LEU A 176 -45.53 -23.16 -3.85
C LEU A 176 -46.55 -23.08 -2.70
N ARG A 177 -46.37 -22.15 -1.75
CA ARG A 177 -47.34 -21.90 -0.68
C ARG A 177 -48.70 -21.43 -1.20
N GLY A 178 -48.71 -20.61 -2.25
CA GLY A 178 -49.93 -20.15 -2.91
C GLY A 178 -50.77 -21.30 -3.48
N GLN A 179 -50.13 -22.33 -4.06
CA GLN A 179 -50.85 -23.51 -4.57
C GLN A 179 -51.35 -24.46 -3.48
N LEU A 180 -50.64 -24.55 -2.35
CA LEU A 180 -51.01 -25.46 -1.26
C LEU A 180 -52.11 -24.90 -0.35
N THR A 181 -52.44 -23.61 -0.45
CA THR A 181 -53.49 -22.95 0.35
C THR A 181 -54.81 -22.89 -0.42
N CYS A 182 -55.33 -24.03 -0.87
CA CYS A 182 -56.73 -24.15 -1.27
C CYS A 182 -57.57 -24.43 -0.01
N PRO A 183 -58.52 -23.56 0.39
CA PRO A 183 -59.35 -23.82 1.57
C PRO A 183 -60.24 -25.05 1.34
N PRO A 184 -60.47 -25.92 2.35
CA PRO A 184 -61.53 -26.90 2.25
C PRO A 184 -62.86 -26.14 2.12
N LYS A 185 -63.62 -26.43 1.05
CA LYS A 185 -65.01 -25.97 0.90
C LYS A 185 -65.78 -26.40 2.14
N THR A 186 -66.06 -25.46 3.04
CA THR A 186 -67.07 -25.62 4.07
C THR A 186 -68.41 -25.71 3.38
N GLY A 187 -68.96 -26.93 3.30
CA GLY A 187 -70.34 -27.15 2.87
C GLY A 187 -71.30 -26.54 3.89
N PRO A 188 -72.48 -26.03 3.46
CA PRO A 188 -73.46 -25.49 4.38
C PRO A 188 -74.04 -26.63 5.23
N VAL A 189 -73.76 -26.62 6.53
CA VAL A 189 -74.53 -27.41 7.50
C VAL A 189 -75.87 -26.69 7.64
N GLY A 190 -76.85 -27.17 6.89
CA GLY A 190 -78.24 -26.80 7.07
C GLY A 190 -78.76 -27.31 8.41
N MET A 191 -79.49 -26.42 9.08
CA MET A 191 -80.52 -26.61 10.12
C MET A 191 -80.48 -27.86 11.00
#